data_AF-A7E8J5-F1
#
_entry.id   AF-A7E8J5-F1
#
_cell.length_a   1.000
_cell.length_b   1.000
_cell.length_c   1.000
_cell.angle_alpha   90.00
_cell.angle_beta   90.00
_cell.angle_gamma   90.00
#
_symmetry.space_group_name_H-M   'P 1'
#
loop_
_entity.id
_entity.type
_entity.pdbx_description
1 polymer ?
#
loop_
_entity_poly.entity_id
_entity_poly.type
_entity_poly.pdbx_seq_one_letter_code
_entity_poly.pdbx_strand_id
1 'polypeptide(L)'
;MDKWASLNAGMPSHIHADDFDVLPFGDNDLKASTPDSHQHITDSEPDSEHFRLLTELTTILSDIVDSYYTLRATQRTSKDLSLSLELARPLRSRLKSWNDSLPPSMSLRQHEHFDSRGVAQLSGNPSLSLAYIIATMTLFRALLRPLENLTSVDGEATVGSRLAVRASARECAKEVVEFVENLSRGALDAFWHSWSRANFAIASSFLMQLLVTAENETESAEINELVTRWRWAMRIGSGSAGNGLMSLGLLRLDGLLMKNSGVEAGV
;
A
#
# COMPACT_ATOMS: atom_id res chain seq x y z
N MET A 1 -2.92 6.36 12.90
CA MET A 1 -3.80 7.15 12.00
C MET A 1 -3.07 8.34 11.37
N ASP A 2 -2.36 9.17 12.14
CA ASP A 2 -1.61 10.34 11.62
C ASP A 2 -0.74 10.03 10.38
N LYS A 3 0.16 9.04 10.48
CA LYS A 3 1.06 8.64 9.38
C LYS A 3 0.33 8.37 8.05
N TRP A 4 -0.77 7.62 8.10
CA TRP A 4 -1.57 7.29 6.92
C TRP A 4 -2.28 8.53 6.36
N ALA A 5 -2.82 9.40 7.21
CA ALA A 5 -3.48 10.63 6.77
C ALA A 5 -2.48 11.62 6.14
N SER A 6 -1.34 11.84 6.79
CA SER A 6 -0.28 12.74 6.32
C SER A 6 0.33 12.28 5.00
N LEU A 7 0.62 10.98 4.85
CA LEU A 7 1.07 10.40 3.58
C LEU A 7 0.10 10.74 2.44
N ASN A 8 -1.20 10.54 2.69
CA ASN A 8 -2.26 10.75 1.72
C ASN A 8 -2.46 12.23 1.35
N ALA A 9 -2.27 13.13 2.32
CA ALA A 9 -2.38 14.57 2.11
C ALA A 9 -1.11 15.18 1.48
N GLY A 10 -0.01 14.42 1.39
CA GLY A 10 1.30 14.97 1.03
C GLY A 10 1.84 15.96 2.07
N MET A 11 1.42 15.78 3.33
CA MET A 11 1.75 16.66 4.45
C MET A 11 2.77 15.98 5.37
N PRO A 12 3.55 16.75 6.14
CA PRO A 12 4.34 16.18 7.23
C PRO A 12 3.48 15.46 8.26
N SER A 13 4.03 14.44 8.90
CA SER A 13 3.44 13.81 10.08
C SER A 13 3.54 14.78 11.27
N HIS A 14 2.51 14.81 12.11
CA HIS A 14 2.47 15.68 13.28
C HIS A 14 2.92 14.96 14.56
N ILE A 15 2.96 13.62 14.54
CA ILE A 15 3.36 12.79 15.69
C ILE A 15 4.65 12.06 15.32
N HIS A 16 5.76 12.48 15.92
CA HIS A 16 7.09 11.90 15.77
C HIS A 16 7.37 10.91 16.91
N ALA A 17 8.43 10.11 16.76
CA ALA A 17 8.85 9.16 17.79
C ALA A 17 9.15 9.84 19.14
N ASP A 18 9.63 11.09 19.11
CA ASP A 18 9.93 11.87 20.31
C ASP A 18 8.68 12.42 21.02
N ASP A 19 7.50 12.31 20.40
CA ASP A 19 6.23 12.84 20.91
C ASP A 19 5.46 11.83 21.79
N PHE A 20 5.96 10.60 21.94
CA PHE A 20 5.34 9.55 22.77
C PHE A 20 6.37 8.59 23.38
N ASP A 21 6.07 8.03 24.55
CA ASP A 21 6.92 7.06 25.26
C ASP A 21 6.22 5.70 25.45
N VAL A 22 5.33 5.36 24.52
CA VAL A 22 4.58 4.10 24.54
C VAL A 22 5.44 3.01 23.91
N LEU A 23 5.62 1.90 24.63
CA LEU A 23 6.36 0.74 24.14
C LEU A 23 5.65 0.06 22.96
N PRO A 24 6.39 -0.67 22.10
CA PRO A 24 5.79 -1.52 21.08
C PRO A 24 4.79 -2.49 21.69
N PHE A 25 3.66 -2.63 21.01
CA PHE A 25 2.53 -3.42 21.46
C PHE A 25 2.91 -4.90 21.55
N GLY A 26 2.76 -5.53 22.72
CA GLY A 26 3.08 -6.93 22.97
C GLY A 26 1.85 -7.80 23.21
N ASP A 27 2.01 -9.12 23.13
CA ASP A 27 0.92 -10.10 23.33
C ASP A 27 0.21 -9.97 24.68
N ASN A 28 0.87 -9.38 25.68
CA ASN A 28 0.30 -9.15 27.00
C ASN A 28 -0.67 -7.96 27.06
N ASP A 29 -0.57 -7.03 26.10
CA ASP A 29 -1.42 -5.83 26.04
C ASP A 29 -2.83 -6.15 25.52
N LEU A 30 -3.02 -7.34 24.93
CA LEU A 30 -4.28 -7.84 24.38
C LEU A 30 -5.13 -8.63 25.38
N LYS A 31 -4.61 -8.93 26.56
CA LYS A 31 -5.35 -9.71 27.55
C LYS A 31 -6.46 -8.86 28.13
N ALA A 32 -7.71 -9.25 27.86
CA ALA A 32 -8.87 -8.65 28.50
C ALA A 32 -8.68 -8.66 30.03
N SER A 33 -9.04 -7.56 30.68
CA SER A 33 -9.15 -7.51 32.14
C SER A 33 -10.05 -8.65 32.60
N THR A 34 -9.64 -9.36 33.66
CA THR A 34 -10.26 -10.57 34.23
C THR A 34 -11.75 -10.74 33.91
N PRO A 35 -12.18 -11.89 33.38
CA PRO A 35 -13.57 -12.08 33.00
C PRO A 35 -14.47 -12.03 34.23
N ASP A 36 -15.47 -11.15 34.20
CA ASP A 36 -16.65 -11.29 35.06
C ASP A 36 -17.24 -12.69 34.79
N SER A 37 -17.58 -13.42 35.86
CA SER A 37 -18.03 -14.83 35.81
C SER A 37 -19.33 -15.09 35.02
N HIS A 38 -19.83 -14.10 34.28
CA HIS A 38 -21.04 -14.16 33.46
C HIS A 38 -20.78 -13.96 31.95
N GLN A 39 -19.54 -13.70 31.51
CA GLN A 39 -19.23 -13.64 30.08
C GLN A 39 -18.75 -15.00 29.58
N HIS A 40 -19.56 -15.61 28.72
CA HIS A 40 -19.13 -16.73 27.89
C HIS A 40 -17.82 -16.33 27.21
N ILE A 41 -16.78 -17.14 27.37
CA ILE A 41 -15.51 -17.02 26.66
C ILE A 41 -15.84 -17.12 25.17
N THR A 42 -16.04 -15.98 24.52
CA THR A 42 -15.98 -15.88 23.06
C THR A 42 -14.52 -15.67 22.71
N ASP A 43 -14.08 -16.44 21.72
CA ASP A 43 -12.74 -16.49 21.16
C ASP A 43 -12.08 -15.11 21.05
N SER A 44 -10.76 -15.01 21.27
CA SER A 44 -9.97 -13.77 21.14
C SER A 44 -10.52 -12.85 20.06
N GLU A 45 -11.05 -11.69 20.46
CA GLU A 45 -11.74 -10.75 19.57
C GLU A 45 -10.85 -10.45 18.34
N PRO A 46 -11.31 -10.76 17.11
CA PRO A 46 -10.53 -10.61 15.86
C PRO A 46 -10.05 -9.16 15.62
N ASP A 47 -10.73 -8.19 16.24
CA ASP A 47 -10.41 -6.77 16.17
C ASP A 47 -9.10 -6.40 16.89
N SER A 48 -8.73 -7.18 17.90
CA SER A 48 -7.55 -6.94 18.74
C SER A 48 -6.24 -7.25 17.99
N GLU A 49 -6.24 -8.34 17.22
CA GLU A 49 -5.14 -8.74 16.34
C GLU A 49 -5.02 -7.81 15.12
N HIS A 50 -6.14 -7.42 14.51
CA HIS A 50 -6.17 -6.42 13.44
C HIS A 50 -5.50 -5.11 13.89
N PHE A 51 -5.83 -4.65 15.10
CA PHE A 51 -5.25 -3.44 15.67
C PHE A 51 -3.73 -3.58 15.86
N ARG A 52 -3.27 -4.69 16.47
CA ARG A 52 -1.84 -4.95 16.65
C ARG A 52 -1.10 -4.91 15.31
N LEU A 53 -1.55 -5.68 14.32
CA LEU A 53 -0.90 -5.74 13.01
C LEU A 53 -0.91 -4.38 12.29
N LEU A 54 -1.98 -3.60 12.42
CA LEU A 54 -2.05 -2.25 11.88
C LEU A 54 -1.05 -1.31 12.57
N THR A 55 -0.87 -1.41 13.88
CA THR A 55 0.12 -0.59 14.61
C THR A 55 1.54 -0.92 14.15
N GLU A 56 1.89 -2.20 14.05
CA GLU A 56 3.19 -2.65 13.54
C GLU A 56 3.46 -2.13 12.14
N LEU A 57 2.50 -2.29 11.22
CA LEU A 57 2.62 -1.78 9.87
C LEU A 57 2.74 -0.24 9.84
N THR A 58 2.05 0.46 10.73
CA THR A 58 2.14 1.92 10.86
C THR A 58 3.53 2.36 11.33
N THR A 59 4.21 1.59 12.19
CA THR A 59 5.61 1.88 12.56
C THR A 59 6.53 1.76 11.36
N ILE A 60 6.37 0.70 10.55
CA ILE A 60 7.16 0.49 9.33
C ILE A 60 6.90 1.65 8.36
N LEU A 61 5.65 2.08 8.20
CA LEU A 61 5.32 3.23 7.36
C LEU A 61 5.97 4.52 7.87
N SER A 62 5.98 4.76 9.19
CA SER A 62 6.66 5.93 9.77
C SER A 62 8.12 5.95 9.36
N ASP A 63 8.82 4.82 9.49
CA ASP A 63 10.23 4.71 9.14
C ASP A 63 10.48 4.92 7.63
N ILE A 64 9.55 4.46 6.77
CA ILE A 64 9.58 4.75 5.32
C ILE A 64 9.43 6.26 5.08
N VAL A 65 8.48 6.91 5.75
CA VAL A 65 8.24 8.36 5.59
C VAL A 65 9.45 9.17 6.06
N ASP A 66 10.04 8.82 7.19
CA ASP A 66 11.20 9.52 7.73
C ASP A 66 12.44 9.32 6.85
N SER A 67 12.62 8.11 6.30
CA SER A 67 13.74 7.75 5.43
C SER A 67 13.65 8.29 4.00
N TYR A 68 12.46 8.63 3.50
CA TYR A 68 12.28 8.96 2.07
C TYR A 68 11.37 10.15 1.74
N TYR A 69 10.53 10.60 2.67
CA TYR A 69 9.47 11.57 2.38
C TYR A 69 9.60 12.89 3.15
N THR A 70 10.53 12.99 4.11
CA THR A 70 10.94 14.31 4.60
C THR A 70 11.65 15.09 3.49
N LEU A 71 11.66 16.42 3.57
CA LEU A 71 12.32 17.26 2.58
C LEU A 71 13.81 16.92 2.44
N ARG A 72 14.50 16.77 3.58
CA ARG A 72 15.92 16.44 3.62
C ARG A 72 16.19 15.02 3.12
N ALA A 73 15.38 14.05 3.54
CA ALA A 73 15.54 12.67 3.10
C ALA A 73 15.32 12.55 1.59
N THR A 74 14.24 13.13 1.07
CA THR A 74 13.92 13.15 -0.37
C THR A 74 15.07 13.73 -1.19
N GLN A 75 15.66 14.85 -0.78
CA GLN A 75 16.79 15.48 -1.48
C GLN A 75 18.05 14.62 -1.49
N ARG A 76 18.28 13.85 -0.41
CA ARG A 76 19.46 12.99 -0.27
C ARG A 76 19.30 11.69 -1.07
N THR A 77 18.17 11.00 -0.91
CA THR A 77 17.92 9.69 -1.53
C THR A 77 17.60 9.77 -3.01
N SER A 78 17.09 10.89 -3.52
CA SER A 78 16.82 11.06 -4.96
C SER A 78 18.09 11.29 -5.79
N LYS A 79 19.22 11.63 -5.16
CA LYS A 79 20.50 11.88 -5.84
C LYS A 79 21.51 10.75 -5.67
N ASP A 80 21.26 9.86 -4.71
CA ASP A 80 22.17 8.77 -4.33
C ASP A 80 21.41 7.45 -4.32
N LEU A 81 21.51 6.70 -5.42
CA LEU A 81 20.90 5.38 -5.53
C LEU A 81 21.45 4.40 -4.50
N SER A 82 22.76 4.44 -4.22
CA SER A 82 23.40 3.48 -3.33
C SER A 82 22.85 3.62 -1.92
N LEU A 83 22.82 4.85 -1.41
CA LEU A 83 22.20 5.17 -0.13
C LEU A 83 20.71 4.83 -0.13
N SER A 84 19.99 5.17 -1.20
CA SER A 84 18.56 4.88 -1.31
C SER A 84 18.28 3.38 -1.19
N LEU A 85 19.10 2.53 -1.80
CA LEU A 85 18.99 1.07 -1.70
C LEU A 85 19.42 0.55 -0.32
N GLU A 86 20.45 1.13 0.28
CA GLU A 86 20.93 0.77 1.62
C GLU A 86 19.84 0.96 2.67
N LEU A 87 19.19 2.12 2.68
CA LEU A 87 18.08 2.44 3.60
C LEU A 87 16.86 1.54 3.37
N ALA A 88 16.62 1.07 2.13
CA ALA A 88 15.46 0.25 1.82
C ALA A 88 15.59 -1.19 2.29
N ARG A 89 16.81 -1.73 2.41
CA ARG A 89 17.05 -3.13 2.80
C ARG A 89 16.33 -3.51 4.10
N PRO A 90 16.53 -2.81 5.24
CA PRO A 90 15.84 -3.16 6.47
C PRO A 90 14.31 -2.99 6.38
N LEU A 91 13.83 -1.98 5.65
CA LEU A 91 12.40 -1.72 5.49
C LEU A 91 11.70 -2.81 4.67
N ARG A 92 12.32 -3.25 3.56
CA ARG A 92 11.84 -4.39 2.75
C ARG A 92 11.81 -5.67 3.56
N SER A 93 12.84 -5.92 4.37
CA SER A 93 12.90 -7.09 5.25
C SER A 93 11.77 -7.09 6.28
N ARG A 94 11.47 -5.94 6.88
CA ARG A 94 10.38 -5.80 7.86
C ARG A 94 9.01 -5.94 7.22
N LEU A 95 8.76 -5.34 6.06
CA LEU A 95 7.52 -5.55 5.31
C LEU A 95 7.31 -7.03 4.99
N LYS A 96 8.34 -7.69 4.47
CA LYS A 96 8.28 -9.13 4.18
C LYS A 96 8.02 -9.96 5.43
N SER A 97 8.76 -9.70 6.51
CA SER A 97 8.57 -10.42 7.78
C SER A 97 7.17 -10.22 8.35
N TRP A 98 6.62 -9.00 8.26
CA TRP A 98 5.27 -8.71 8.70
C TRP A 98 4.25 -9.53 7.88
N ASN A 99 4.38 -9.54 6.55
CA ASN A 99 3.50 -10.31 5.68
C ASN A 99 3.61 -11.83 5.90
N ASP A 100 4.82 -12.34 6.09
CA ASP A 100 5.08 -13.76 6.34
C ASP A 100 4.59 -14.20 7.75
N SER A 101 4.39 -13.25 8.67
CA SER A 101 3.88 -13.49 10.03
C SER A 101 2.35 -13.51 10.14
N LEU A 102 1.63 -13.19 9.06
CA LEU A 102 0.18 -13.09 9.09
C LEU A 102 -0.48 -14.45 9.39
N PRO A 103 -1.46 -14.50 10.32
CA PRO A 103 -2.28 -15.69 10.52
C PRO A 103 -3.01 -16.10 9.23
N PRO A 104 -3.31 -17.40 9.03
CA PRO A 104 -4.10 -17.86 7.88
C PRO A 104 -5.47 -17.16 7.78
N SER A 105 -6.01 -16.75 8.93
CA SER A 105 -7.26 -15.99 9.08
C SER A 105 -7.17 -14.51 8.65
N MET A 106 -5.99 -14.00 8.29
CA MET A 106 -5.76 -12.62 7.84
C MET A 106 -4.85 -12.56 6.60
N SER A 107 -4.62 -13.68 5.94
CA SER A 107 -3.78 -13.73 4.75
C SER A 107 -4.32 -12.83 3.63
N LEU A 108 -3.44 -12.18 2.89
CA LEU A 108 -3.81 -11.25 1.80
C LEU A 108 -4.66 -11.92 0.69
N ARG A 109 -4.67 -13.26 0.61
CA ARG A 109 -5.39 -14.06 -0.39
C ARG A 109 -6.59 -14.82 0.20
N GLN A 110 -7.28 -14.23 1.17
CA GLN A 110 -8.44 -14.88 1.75
C GLN A 110 -9.66 -14.88 0.84
N HIS A 111 -10.37 -16.01 0.85
CA HIS A 111 -11.71 -16.14 0.31
C HIS A 111 -12.73 -15.89 1.44
N GLU A 112 -13.93 -15.40 1.08
CA GLU A 112 -14.98 -15.04 2.05
C GLU A 112 -15.23 -16.17 3.05
N HIS A 113 -15.14 -15.84 4.33
CA HIS A 113 -15.63 -16.69 5.40
C HIS A 113 -17.13 -16.50 5.51
N PHE A 114 -17.89 -17.57 5.29
CA PHE A 114 -19.33 -17.58 5.55
C PHE A 114 -19.58 -18.09 6.97
N ASP A 115 -20.42 -17.38 7.71
CA ASP A 115 -20.88 -17.85 9.01
C ASP A 115 -21.75 -19.12 8.87
N SER A 116 -22.12 -19.73 10.00
CA SER A 116 -22.97 -20.93 10.01
C SER A 116 -24.37 -20.70 9.40
N ARG A 117 -24.73 -19.46 9.08
CA ARG A 117 -25.98 -19.06 8.44
C ARG A 117 -25.81 -18.76 6.95
N GLY A 118 -24.60 -18.93 6.40
CA GLY A 118 -24.29 -18.66 4.99
C GLY A 118 -24.14 -17.18 4.66
N VAL A 119 -23.94 -16.30 5.66
CA VAL A 119 -23.71 -14.87 5.49
C VAL A 119 -22.20 -14.60 5.52
N ALA A 120 -21.71 -13.82 4.55
CA ALA A 120 -20.30 -13.42 4.53
C ALA A 120 -19.96 -12.62 5.80
N GLN A 121 -18.96 -13.08 6.55
CA GLN A 121 -18.46 -12.38 7.73
C GLN A 121 -17.67 -11.15 7.28
N LEU A 122 -18.17 -9.97 7.64
CA LEU A 122 -17.49 -8.71 7.37
C LEU A 122 -16.25 -8.61 8.27
N SER A 123 -15.06 -8.54 7.69
CA SER A 123 -13.80 -8.35 8.42
C SER A 123 -13.10 -7.07 7.97
N GLY A 124 -12.37 -6.42 8.88
CA GLY A 124 -11.51 -5.27 8.55
C GLY A 124 -10.24 -5.65 7.79
N ASN A 125 -9.97 -6.95 7.62
CA ASN A 125 -8.73 -7.49 7.04
C ASN A 125 -8.39 -6.92 5.65
N PRO A 126 -9.34 -6.72 4.70
CA PRO A 126 -9.03 -6.13 3.39
C PRO A 126 -8.40 -4.74 3.50
N SER A 127 -8.81 -3.95 4.49
CA SER A 127 -8.22 -2.63 4.72
C SER A 127 -6.76 -2.70 5.17
N LEU A 128 -6.40 -3.71 5.97
CA LEU A 128 -5.04 -3.98 6.41
C LEU A 128 -4.17 -4.49 5.25
N SER A 129 -4.72 -5.41 4.45
CA SER A 129 -4.09 -5.89 3.21
C SER A 129 -3.74 -4.74 2.26
N LEU A 130 -4.70 -3.85 2.02
CA LEU A 130 -4.48 -2.65 1.23
C LEU A 130 -3.39 -1.76 1.85
N ALA A 131 -3.39 -1.58 3.17
CA ALA A 131 -2.37 -0.79 3.86
C ALA A 131 -0.96 -1.33 3.59
N TYR A 132 -0.77 -2.65 3.67
CA TYR A 132 0.51 -3.30 3.42
C TYR A 132 1.00 -3.07 2.00
N ILE A 133 0.11 -3.28 1.03
CA ILE A 133 0.42 -3.07 -0.39
C ILE A 133 0.80 -1.60 -0.61
N ILE A 134 0.05 -0.65 -0.05
CA ILE A 134 0.36 0.79 -0.18
C ILE A 134 1.67 1.18 0.50
N ALA A 135 2.01 0.63 1.67
CA ALA A 135 3.31 0.87 2.29
C ALA A 135 4.45 0.38 1.40
N THR A 136 4.28 -0.78 0.77
CA THR A 136 5.23 -1.35 -0.19
C THR A 136 5.35 -0.48 -1.46
N MET A 137 4.22 -0.06 -2.04
CA MET A 137 4.20 0.87 -3.19
C MET A 137 4.86 2.20 -2.85
N THR A 138 4.65 2.71 -1.62
CA THR A 138 5.26 3.95 -1.13
C THR A 138 6.78 3.82 -1.07
N LEU A 139 7.30 2.69 -0.59
CA LEU A 139 8.73 2.42 -0.59
C LEU A 139 9.30 2.34 -2.01
N PHE A 140 8.67 1.58 -2.91
CA PHE A 140 9.14 1.48 -4.30
C PHE A 140 9.04 2.81 -5.05
N ARG A 141 8.03 3.62 -4.76
CA ARG A 141 7.89 4.97 -5.30
C ARG A 141 9.08 5.86 -4.93
N ALA A 142 9.61 5.70 -3.72
CA ALA A 142 10.83 6.40 -3.32
C ALA A 142 12.08 5.86 -4.04
N LEU A 143 12.18 4.54 -4.20
CA LEU A 143 13.30 3.88 -4.88
C LEU A 143 13.38 4.18 -6.38
N LEU A 144 12.26 4.50 -7.03
CA LEU A 144 12.23 4.89 -8.44
C LEU A 144 12.79 6.30 -8.68
N ARG A 145 12.66 7.23 -7.72
CA ARG A 145 13.11 8.63 -7.88
C ARG A 145 14.58 8.79 -8.27
N PRO A 146 15.56 8.14 -7.61
CA PRO A 146 16.95 8.26 -8.03
C PRO A 146 17.19 7.69 -9.43
N LEU A 147 16.39 6.72 -9.88
CA LEU A 147 16.54 6.13 -11.21
C LEU A 147 16.21 7.11 -12.33
N GLU A 148 15.27 8.03 -12.09
CA GLU A 148 14.89 9.11 -13.02
C GLU A 148 16.05 10.10 -13.27
N ASN A 149 17.01 10.19 -12.32
CA ASN A 149 18.17 11.09 -12.42
C ASN A 149 19.43 10.41 -12.96
N LEU A 150 19.39 9.09 -13.21
CA LEU A 150 20.54 8.35 -13.68
C LEU A 150 20.81 8.66 -15.16
N THR A 151 22.09 8.77 -15.52
CA THR A 151 22.50 9.07 -16.90
C THR A 151 22.91 7.80 -17.62
N SER A 152 23.00 7.84 -18.96
CA SER A 152 23.40 6.70 -19.80
C SER A 152 24.85 6.22 -19.59
N VAL A 153 25.60 6.85 -18.66
CA VAL A 153 27.03 6.60 -18.40
C VAL A 153 27.24 5.67 -17.19
N ASP A 154 26.17 5.22 -16.52
CA ASP A 154 26.29 4.44 -15.29
C ASP A 154 26.70 2.97 -15.53
N GLY A 155 27.56 2.44 -14.65
CA GLY A 155 28.14 1.08 -14.76
C GLY A 155 27.13 -0.07 -14.58
N GLU A 156 27.54 -1.30 -14.93
CA GLU A 156 26.69 -2.50 -14.94
C GLU A 156 25.93 -2.76 -13.62
N ALA A 157 26.56 -2.53 -12.47
CA ALA A 157 25.93 -2.73 -11.16
C ALA A 157 24.73 -1.79 -10.93
N THR A 158 24.79 -0.56 -11.46
CA THR A 158 23.70 0.41 -11.41
C THR A 158 22.55 -0.02 -12.32
N VAL A 159 22.87 -0.54 -13.51
CA VAL A 159 21.88 -1.08 -14.45
C VAL A 159 21.15 -2.28 -13.83
N GLY A 160 21.87 -3.23 -13.23
CA GLY A 160 21.27 -4.38 -12.54
C GLY A 160 20.35 -3.95 -11.39
N SER A 161 20.78 -2.96 -10.60
CA SER A 161 19.95 -2.41 -9.51
C SER A 161 18.70 -1.71 -10.02
N ARG A 162 18.81 -0.92 -11.11
CA ARG A 162 17.67 -0.27 -11.78
C ARG A 162 16.63 -1.31 -12.21
N LEU A 163 17.07 -2.35 -12.93
CA LEU A 163 16.18 -3.42 -13.40
C LEU A 163 15.49 -4.15 -12.25
N ALA A 164 16.22 -4.46 -11.17
CA ALA A 164 15.66 -5.13 -10.00
C ALA A 164 14.61 -4.29 -9.26
N VAL A 165 14.85 -2.98 -9.09
CA VAL A 165 13.88 -2.06 -8.48
C VAL A 165 12.62 -1.96 -9.35
N ARG A 166 12.77 -1.77 -10.65
CA ARG A 166 11.64 -1.69 -11.58
C ARG A 166 10.82 -2.98 -11.61
N ALA A 167 11.48 -4.13 -11.69
CA ALA A 167 10.80 -5.43 -11.64
C ALA A 167 10.00 -5.60 -10.34
N SER A 168 10.59 -5.24 -9.19
CA SER A 168 9.89 -5.31 -7.90
C SER A 168 8.71 -4.31 -7.82
N ALA A 169 8.85 -3.13 -8.41
CA ALA A 169 7.79 -2.13 -8.49
C ALA A 169 6.61 -2.62 -9.35
N ARG A 170 6.89 -3.30 -10.48
CA ARG A 170 5.86 -3.93 -11.33
C ARG A 170 5.13 -5.05 -10.61
N GLU A 171 5.85 -5.91 -9.88
CA GLU A 171 5.22 -6.96 -9.08
C GLU A 171 4.30 -6.37 -7.99
N CYS A 172 4.72 -5.30 -7.33
CA CYS A 172 3.90 -4.59 -6.36
C CYS A 172 2.65 -3.94 -7.00
N ALA A 173 2.77 -3.41 -8.22
CA ALA A 173 1.63 -2.91 -8.98
C ALA A 173 0.66 -4.02 -9.39
N LYS A 174 1.17 -5.19 -9.77
CA LYS A 174 0.35 -6.37 -10.05
C LYS A 174 -0.40 -6.83 -8.81
N GLU A 175 0.28 -6.87 -7.66
CA GLU A 175 -0.30 -7.27 -6.38
C GLU A 175 -1.50 -6.40 -5.98
N VAL A 176 -1.43 -5.07 -6.14
CA VAL A 176 -2.58 -4.20 -5.83
C VAL A 176 -3.76 -4.42 -6.78
N VAL A 177 -3.47 -4.69 -8.07
CA VAL A 177 -4.52 -4.94 -9.07
C VAL A 177 -5.24 -6.25 -8.76
N GLU A 178 -4.48 -7.33 -8.55
CA GLU A 178 -5.04 -8.63 -8.22
C GLU A 178 -5.78 -8.60 -6.88
N PHE A 179 -5.28 -7.86 -5.90
CA PHE A 179 -5.99 -7.66 -4.63
C PHE A 179 -7.40 -7.09 -4.87
N VAL A 180 -7.53 -6.01 -5.65
CA VAL A 180 -8.82 -5.36 -5.89
C VAL A 180 -9.74 -6.18 -6.80
N GLU A 181 -9.20 -6.88 -7.78
CA GLU A 181 -9.98 -7.80 -8.64
C GLU A 181 -10.59 -8.96 -7.84
N ASN A 182 -9.91 -9.41 -6.80
CA ASN A 182 -10.36 -10.50 -5.94
C ASN A 182 -11.19 -10.03 -4.73
N LEU A 183 -11.44 -8.73 -4.58
CA LEU A 183 -12.35 -8.24 -3.55
C LEU A 183 -13.78 -8.71 -3.84
N SER A 184 -14.34 -9.43 -2.89
CA SER A 184 -15.74 -9.82 -2.92
C SER A 184 -16.66 -8.63 -2.66
N ARG A 185 -17.95 -8.77 -3.00
CA ARG A 185 -18.96 -7.75 -2.67
C ARG A 185 -19.06 -7.52 -1.17
N GLY A 186 -19.02 -8.58 -0.36
CA GLY A 186 -19.02 -8.47 1.10
C GLY A 186 -17.81 -7.69 1.63
N ALA A 187 -16.62 -7.89 1.08
CA ALA A 187 -15.42 -7.14 1.46
C ALA A 187 -15.51 -5.63 1.12
N LEU A 188 -16.19 -5.27 0.03
CA LEU A 188 -16.42 -3.87 -0.33
C LEU A 188 -17.38 -3.15 0.62
N ASP A 189 -18.32 -3.89 1.18
CA ASP A 189 -19.29 -3.40 2.17
C ASP A 189 -18.79 -3.54 3.62
N ALA A 190 -17.61 -4.16 3.82
CA ALA A 190 -16.97 -4.31 5.11
C ALA A 190 -16.37 -2.99 5.63
N PHE A 191 -15.74 -3.06 6.80
CA PHE A 191 -15.08 -1.91 7.39
C PHE A 191 -13.81 -1.50 6.62
N TRP A 192 -13.71 -0.22 6.29
CA TRP A 192 -12.51 0.40 5.73
C TRP A 192 -12.11 1.61 6.56
N HIS A 193 -10.81 1.74 6.83
CA HIS A 193 -10.29 2.91 7.54
C HIS A 193 -10.49 4.18 6.71
N SER A 194 -10.57 5.33 7.39
CA SER A 194 -10.79 6.63 6.73
C SER A 194 -9.75 6.98 5.66
N TRP A 195 -8.52 6.46 5.78
CA TRP A 195 -7.44 6.66 4.82
C TRP A 195 -7.48 5.71 3.62
N SER A 196 -8.31 4.65 3.63
CA SER A 196 -8.35 3.66 2.56
C SER A 196 -8.74 4.25 1.19
N ARG A 197 -9.60 5.28 1.18
CA ARG A 197 -9.99 5.99 -0.05
C ARG A 197 -8.79 6.62 -0.77
N ALA A 198 -7.91 7.25 0.00
CA ALA A 198 -6.73 7.91 -0.54
C ALA A 198 -5.64 6.89 -0.91
N ASN A 199 -5.58 5.76 -0.21
CA ASN A 199 -4.75 4.62 -0.60
C ASN A 199 -5.03 4.14 -2.04
N PHE A 200 -6.30 4.03 -2.45
CA PHE A 200 -6.63 3.74 -3.85
C PHE A 200 -6.11 4.80 -4.83
N ALA A 201 -6.09 6.08 -4.44
CA ALA A 201 -5.54 7.16 -5.26
C ALA A 201 -4.00 7.14 -5.33
N ILE A 202 -3.33 6.69 -4.26
CA ILE A 202 -1.89 6.41 -4.28
C ILE A 202 -1.59 5.29 -5.28
N ALA A 203 -2.35 4.19 -5.24
CA ALA A 203 -2.19 3.08 -6.18
C ALA A 203 -2.36 3.53 -7.65
N SER A 204 -3.43 4.28 -7.96
CA SER A 204 -3.63 4.87 -9.29
C SER A 204 -2.46 5.75 -9.73
N SER A 205 -1.94 6.58 -8.83
CA SER A 205 -0.82 7.48 -9.14
C SER A 205 0.49 6.71 -9.38
N PHE A 206 0.71 5.61 -8.66
CA PHE A 206 1.88 4.77 -8.83
C PHE A 206 1.84 3.97 -10.13
N LEU A 207 0.68 3.37 -10.47
CA LEU A 207 0.48 2.69 -11.75
C LEU A 207 0.76 3.64 -12.93
N MET A 208 0.25 4.88 -12.85
CA MET A 208 0.53 5.89 -13.87
C MET A 208 2.00 6.34 -13.88
N GLN A 209 2.65 6.44 -12.72
CA GLN A 209 4.09 6.74 -12.68
C GLN A 209 4.88 5.66 -13.40
N LEU A 210 4.60 4.39 -13.13
CA LEU A 210 5.25 3.27 -13.83
C LEU A 210 5.02 3.33 -15.33
N LEU A 211 3.78 3.62 -15.75
CA LEU A 211 3.42 3.69 -17.17
C LEU A 211 4.18 4.81 -17.89
N VAL A 212 4.18 6.02 -17.33
CA VAL A 212 4.84 7.21 -17.93
C VAL A 212 6.36 7.07 -17.94
N THR A 213 6.92 6.32 -16.98
CA THR A 213 8.36 6.09 -16.86
C THR A 213 8.81 4.74 -17.43
N ALA A 214 7.97 4.04 -18.20
CA ALA A 214 8.31 2.77 -18.85
C ALA A 214 9.51 2.96 -19.79
N GLU A 215 10.51 2.07 -19.72
CA GLU A 215 11.77 2.22 -20.46
C GLU A 215 11.74 1.53 -21.83
N ASN A 216 10.79 0.63 -22.05
CA ASN A 216 10.65 -0.13 -23.30
C ASN A 216 9.17 -0.46 -23.58
N GLU A 217 8.89 -0.79 -24.84
CA GLU A 217 7.53 -1.12 -25.29
C GLU A 217 6.93 -2.32 -24.56
N THR A 218 7.75 -3.32 -24.23
CA THR A 218 7.30 -4.52 -23.51
C THR A 218 6.80 -4.17 -22.10
N GLU A 219 7.57 -3.37 -21.36
CA GLU A 219 7.19 -2.88 -20.03
C GLU A 219 5.98 -1.95 -20.11
N SER A 220 5.93 -1.07 -21.11
CA SER A 220 4.78 -0.18 -21.32
C SER A 220 3.50 -0.97 -21.59
N ALA A 221 3.56 -2.03 -22.40
CA ALA A 221 2.42 -2.90 -22.69
C ALA A 221 1.94 -3.64 -21.44
N GLU A 222 2.86 -4.23 -20.66
CA GLU A 222 2.55 -4.90 -19.40
C GLU A 222 1.87 -3.96 -18.40
N ILE A 223 2.40 -2.75 -18.21
CA ILE A 223 1.84 -1.77 -17.26
C ILE A 223 0.49 -1.23 -17.77
N ASN A 224 0.33 -1.01 -19.08
CA ASN A 224 -0.95 -0.62 -19.67
C ASN A 224 -2.05 -1.66 -19.42
N GLU A 225 -1.71 -2.95 -19.49
CA GLU A 225 -2.64 -4.03 -19.15
C GLU A 225 -3.07 -3.92 -17.67
N LEU A 226 -2.11 -3.73 -16.76
CA LEU A 226 -2.40 -3.51 -15.33
C LEU A 226 -3.26 -2.27 -15.08
N VAL A 227 -3.00 -1.15 -15.76
CA VAL A 227 -3.81 0.07 -15.66
C VAL A 227 -5.23 -0.16 -16.16
N THR A 228 -5.40 -0.91 -17.24
CA THR A 228 -6.72 -1.24 -17.81
C THR A 228 -7.51 -2.11 -16.84
N ARG A 229 -6.88 -3.15 -16.29
CA ARG A 229 -7.44 -4.03 -15.27
C ARG A 229 -7.80 -3.28 -13.99
N TRP A 230 -6.89 -2.45 -13.48
CA TRP A 230 -7.12 -1.57 -12.34
C TRP A 230 -8.35 -0.68 -12.53
N ARG A 231 -8.44 -0.02 -13.69
CA ARG A 231 -9.56 0.86 -14.03
C ARG A 231 -10.88 0.11 -14.04
N TRP A 232 -10.90 -1.10 -14.60
CA TRP A 232 -12.09 -1.93 -14.65
C TRP A 232 -12.51 -2.40 -13.25
N ALA A 233 -11.57 -2.89 -12.45
CA ALA A 233 -11.81 -3.35 -11.09
C ALA A 233 -12.37 -2.22 -10.19
N MET A 234 -11.79 -1.01 -10.26
CA MET A 234 -12.31 0.15 -9.52
C MET A 234 -13.72 0.58 -9.95
N ARG A 235 -14.06 0.47 -11.24
CA ARG A 235 -15.41 0.78 -11.75
C ARG A 235 -16.45 -0.19 -11.21
N ILE A 236 -16.12 -1.48 -11.18
CA ILE A 236 -17.01 -2.51 -10.64
C ILE A 236 -17.16 -2.32 -9.13
N GLY A 237 -16.06 -2.09 -8.42
CA GLY A 237 -16.08 -1.89 -6.97
C GLY A 237 -16.80 -0.62 -6.51
N SER A 238 -16.85 0.43 -7.35
CA SER A 238 -17.57 1.67 -7.05
C SER A 238 -19.11 1.54 -7.18
N GLY A 239 -19.58 0.50 -7.90
CA GLY A 239 -21.01 0.24 -8.13
C GLY A 239 -21.78 1.34 -8.89
N SER A 240 -23.09 1.13 -9.10
CA SER A 240 -24.01 2.14 -9.65
C SER A 240 -24.51 3.12 -8.55
N ALA A 241 -24.35 2.75 -7.28
CA ALA A 241 -24.81 3.49 -6.11
C ALA A 241 -23.65 3.78 -5.15
N GLY A 242 -22.67 4.56 -5.60
CA GLY A 242 -21.91 5.44 -4.70
C GLY A 242 -21.16 4.82 -3.52
N ASN A 243 -20.62 3.60 -3.62
CA ASN A 243 -19.58 3.20 -2.66
C ASN A 243 -18.34 4.07 -2.96
N GLY A 244 -18.22 5.19 -2.24
CA GLY A 244 -17.21 6.22 -2.47
C GLY A 244 -15.78 5.78 -2.14
N LEU A 245 -15.58 4.51 -1.81
CA LEU A 245 -14.30 3.94 -1.44
C LEU A 245 -13.26 4.07 -2.57
N MET A 246 -13.61 3.59 -3.76
CA MET A 246 -12.70 3.57 -4.92
C MET A 246 -12.86 4.78 -5.84
N SER A 247 -13.89 5.61 -5.64
CA SER A 247 -14.21 6.73 -6.54
C SER A 247 -13.08 7.76 -6.66
N LEU A 248 -12.37 8.04 -5.56
CA LEU A 248 -11.22 8.94 -5.57
C LEU A 248 -10.06 8.35 -6.38
N GLY A 249 -9.79 7.05 -6.22
CA GLY A 249 -8.78 6.34 -6.99
C GLY A 249 -9.09 6.33 -8.48
N LEU A 250 -10.35 6.08 -8.86
CA LEU A 250 -10.81 6.10 -10.24
C LEU A 250 -10.74 7.50 -10.85
N LEU A 251 -11.23 8.51 -10.14
CA LEU A 251 -11.16 9.91 -10.58
C LEU A 251 -9.71 10.34 -10.82
N ARG A 252 -8.80 9.97 -9.91
CA ARG A 252 -7.37 10.27 -10.04
C ARG A 252 -6.77 9.60 -11.27
N LEU A 253 -7.09 8.32 -11.51
CA LEU A 253 -6.63 7.59 -12.68
C LEU A 253 -7.13 8.22 -13.98
N ASP A 254 -8.42 8.52 -14.05
CA ASP A 254 -9.07 9.11 -15.23
C ASP A 254 -8.46 10.47 -15.58
N GLY A 255 -8.24 11.33 -14.59
CA GLY A 255 -7.58 12.61 -14.80
C GLY A 255 -6.13 12.48 -15.29
N LEU A 256 -5.38 11.48 -14.81
CA LEU A 256 -4.01 11.24 -15.24
C LEU A 256 -3.94 10.69 -16.67
N LEU A 257 -4.85 9.78 -17.04
CA LEU A 257 -4.94 9.23 -18.40
C LEU A 257 -5.30 10.32 -19.43
N MET A 258 -6.27 11.18 -19.12
CA MET A 258 -6.63 12.31 -19.99
C MET A 258 -5.45 13.25 -20.22
N LYS A 259 -4.68 13.54 -19.17
CA LYS A 259 -3.48 14.37 -19.27
C LYS A 259 -2.41 13.70 -20.14
N ASN A 260 -2.22 12.39 -20.01
CA ASN A 260 -1.24 11.65 -20.82
C ASN A 260 -1.61 11.64 -22.32
N SER A 261 -2.88 11.34 -22.64
CA SER A 261 -3.35 11.34 -24.04
C SER A 261 -3.31 12.72 -24.69
N GLY A 262 -3.49 13.80 -23.91
CA GLY A 262 -3.38 15.17 -24.41
C GLY A 262 -1.95 15.61 -24.73
N VAL A 263 -0.94 14.98 -24.11
CA VAL A 263 0.48 15.22 -24.41
C VAL A 263 0.89 14.51 -25.70
N GLU A 264 0.37 13.31 -25.95
CA GLU A 264 0.64 12.55 -27.19
C GLU A 264 -0.01 13.17 -28.44
N ALA A 265 -1.17 13.84 -28.30
CA ALA A 265 -1.86 14.51 -29.41
C ALA A 265 -1.32 15.92 -29.76
N GLY A 266 -0.37 16.43 -28.98
CA GLY A 266 0.22 17.76 -29.14
C GLY A 266 1.61 17.78 -29.80
N VAL A 267 2.07 16.65 -30.34
CA VAL A 267 3.35 16.49 -31.06
C VAL A 267 3.11 16.27 -32.54
#